data_AF-A0A9D1PRM8-F1
#
_entry.id   AF-A0A9D1PRM8-F1
#
_cell.length_a   1.000
_cell.length_b   1.000
_cell.length_c   1.000
_cell.angle_alpha   90.00
_cell.angle_beta   90.00
_cell.angle_gamma   90.00
#
_symmetry.space_group_name_H-M   'P 1'
#
loop_
_entity.id
_entity.type
_entity.pdbx_description
1 polymer ?
#
loop_
_entity_poly.entity_id
_entity_poly.type
_entity_poly.pdbx_seq_one_letter_code
_entity_poly.pdbx_strand_id
1 'polypeptide(L)'
;MQKILSSNTLLKILSVVIAVVSWAYIIIIIDAPTEKTFRDVPITTVNDQLLSNNGYCIERLSVQTASVRIEGSRKVIANFSSSNISAVLDFSDINTSRLASEGVITVNLSVDSEFGEIVSFTPSAVDVYVEDTKYKDIDIRYTTVGEAQSGYVFGDIALSQDKIRIFGAQSHIDNVSYASVNVDLINT
;
A
#
# COMPACT_ATOMS: atom_id res chain seq x y z
N MET A 1 -1.92 65.33 31.02
CA MET A 1 -1.78 64.04 30.30
C MET A 1 -3.02 63.62 29.46
N GLN A 2 -4.08 64.43 29.29
CA GLN A 2 -5.33 63.97 28.63
C GLN A 2 -5.69 64.59 27.27
N LYS A 3 -4.81 65.36 26.61
CA LYS A 3 -5.14 66.02 25.33
C LYS A 3 -4.84 65.18 24.06
N ILE A 4 -4.15 64.05 24.21
CA ILE A 4 -3.82 63.17 23.08
C ILE A 4 -5.03 62.27 22.73
N LEU A 5 -5.85 61.91 23.72
CA LEU A 5 -7.05 61.07 23.56
C LEU A 5 -8.28 61.84 23.02
N SER A 6 -8.21 63.17 22.87
CA SER A 6 -9.37 64.00 22.51
C SER A 6 -9.36 64.53 21.07
N SER A 7 -8.54 63.97 20.18
CA SER A 7 -8.57 64.34 18.75
C SER A 7 -9.38 63.31 17.96
N ASN A 8 -10.37 63.78 17.21
CA ASN A 8 -11.21 62.94 16.35
C ASN A 8 -10.38 62.11 15.36
N THR A 9 -9.24 62.64 14.93
CA THR A 9 -8.32 61.94 14.02
C THR A 9 -7.62 60.77 14.70
N LEU A 10 -7.18 60.91 15.96
CA LEU A 10 -6.57 59.81 16.71
C LEU A 10 -7.59 58.72 17.06
N LEU A 11 -8.82 59.09 17.40
CA LEU A 11 -9.91 58.13 17.61
C LEU A 11 -10.27 57.36 16.34
N LYS A 12 -10.25 58.02 15.16
CA LYS A 12 -10.44 57.35 13.86
C LYS A 12 -9.33 56.36 13.55
N ILE A 13 -8.07 56.73 13.76
CA ILE A 13 -6.92 55.84 13.53
C ILE A 13 -6.98 54.65 14.51
N LEU A 14 -7.27 54.90 15.80
CA LEU A 14 -7.39 53.85 16.81
C LEU A 14 -8.52 52.88 16.48
N SER A 15 -9.65 53.36 15.98
CA SER A 15 -10.76 52.53 15.50
C SER A 15 -10.34 51.61 14.36
N VAL A 16 -9.57 52.11 13.39
CA VAL A 16 -9.05 51.29 12.27
C VAL A 16 -8.06 50.25 12.78
N VAL A 17 -7.16 50.61 13.70
CA VAL A 17 -6.20 49.65 14.29
C VAL A 17 -6.94 48.53 15.04
N ILE A 18 -7.93 48.86 15.86
CA ILE A 18 -8.74 47.86 16.57
C ILE A 18 -9.49 46.97 15.57
N ALA A 19 -10.02 47.53 14.48
CA ALA A 19 -10.66 46.74 13.43
C ALA A 19 -9.69 45.75 12.77
N VAL A 20 -8.47 46.17 12.45
CA VAL A 20 -7.42 45.32 11.85
C VAL A 20 -6.99 44.22 12.82
N VAL A 21 -6.81 44.54 14.11
CA VAL A 21 -6.44 43.56 15.15
C VAL A 21 -7.56 42.53 15.35
N SER A 22 -8.82 42.97 15.45
CA SER A 22 -9.97 42.07 15.57
C SER A 22 -10.14 41.20 14.33
N TRP A 23 -9.92 41.75 13.13
CA TRP A 23 -9.92 40.99 11.88
C TRP A 23 -8.83 39.92 11.85
N ALA A 24 -7.60 40.27 12.24
CA ALA A 24 -6.50 39.30 12.34
C ALA A 24 -6.76 38.22 13.40
N TYR A 25 -7.33 38.60 14.56
CA TYR A 25 -7.67 37.66 15.64
C TYR A 25 -8.64 36.56 15.19
N ILE A 26 -9.70 36.96 14.46
CA ILE A 26 -10.70 36.02 13.93
C ILE A 26 -10.05 35.01 12.98
N ILE A 27 -9.19 35.46 12.07
CA ILE A 27 -8.56 34.60 11.06
C ILE A 27 -7.51 33.64 11.67
N ILE A 28 -6.85 34.03 12.75
CA ILE A 28 -5.79 33.23 13.38
C ILE A 28 -6.36 32.11 14.27
N ILE A 29 -7.49 32.36 14.94
CA ILE A 29 -8.05 31.44 15.95
C ILE A 29 -9.14 30.55 15.38
N ILE A 30 -9.93 31.04 14.43
CA ILE A 30 -10.93 30.21 13.76
C ILE A 30 -10.20 29.42 12.68
N ASP A 31 -9.68 28.26 13.06
CA ASP A 31 -9.15 27.27 12.12
C ASP A 31 -10.35 26.61 11.43
N ALA A 32 -10.90 27.27 10.41
CA ALA A 32 -12.01 26.74 9.65
C ALA A 32 -11.61 25.39 9.04
N PRO A 33 -12.45 24.35 9.17
CA PRO A 33 -12.17 23.07 8.55
C PRO A 33 -12.03 23.27 7.03
N THR A 34 -10.99 22.67 6.47
CA THR A 34 -10.66 22.77 5.05
C THR A 34 -10.70 21.37 4.47
N GLU A 35 -11.30 21.22 3.30
CA GLU A 35 -11.26 19.96 2.55
C GLU A 35 -9.99 19.88 1.70
N LYS A 36 -9.32 18.73 1.73
CA LYS A 36 -8.23 18.40 0.80
C LYS A 36 -8.44 17.00 0.23
N THR A 37 -8.21 16.89 -1.08
CA THR A 37 -8.19 15.60 -1.75
C THR A 37 -6.76 15.07 -1.81
N PHE A 38 -6.55 13.90 -1.22
CA PHE A 38 -5.33 13.12 -1.33
C PHE A 38 -5.50 12.11 -2.46
N ARG A 39 -4.60 12.17 -3.45
CA ARG A 39 -4.55 11.23 -4.56
C ARG A 39 -3.45 10.20 -4.31
N ASP A 40 -3.53 9.09 -5.03
CA ASP A 40 -2.50 8.05 -5.02
C ASP A 40 -2.26 7.44 -3.63
N VAL A 41 -3.33 7.28 -2.84
CA VAL A 41 -3.28 6.58 -1.56
C VAL A 41 -3.14 5.07 -1.84
N PRO A 42 -2.07 4.40 -1.41
CA PRO A 42 -1.84 2.99 -1.70
C PRO A 42 -2.90 2.13 -1.01
N ILE A 43 -3.46 1.18 -1.75
CA ILE A 43 -4.41 0.20 -1.21
C ILE A 43 -3.64 -0.98 -0.64
N THR A 44 -3.99 -1.37 0.58
CA THR A 44 -3.40 -2.51 1.29
C THR A 44 -4.45 -3.59 1.53
N THR A 45 -4.01 -4.82 1.73
CA THR A 45 -4.88 -5.97 1.93
C THR A 45 -4.69 -6.52 3.35
N VAL A 46 -5.78 -6.89 4.01
CA VAL A 46 -5.75 -7.52 5.35
C VAL A 46 -6.63 -8.76 5.36
N ASN A 47 -6.29 -9.74 6.20
CA ASN A 47 -7.02 -11.02 6.31
C ASN A 47 -7.06 -11.84 5.00
N ASP A 48 -6.11 -11.60 4.10
CA ASP A 48 -5.89 -12.33 2.84
C ASP A 48 -5.53 -13.82 3.07
N GLN A 49 -5.13 -14.18 4.29
CA GLN A 49 -4.93 -15.56 4.74
C GLN A 49 -6.17 -16.45 4.49
N LEU A 50 -7.38 -15.88 4.51
CA LEU A 50 -8.59 -16.63 4.16
C LEU A 50 -8.57 -17.14 2.72
N LEU A 51 -8.03 -16.37 1.78
CA LEU A 51 -7.83 -16.81 0.40
C LEU A 51 -6.83 -17.97 0.36
N SER A 52 -5.68 -17.78 1.01
CA SER A 52 -4.60 -18.77 1.04
C SER A 52 -5.05 -20.12 1.63
N ASN A 53 -5.83 -20.10 2.71
CA ASN A 53 -6.37 -21.30 3.35
C ASN A 53 -7.38 -22.05 2.46
N ASN A 54 -8.02 -21.34 1.53
CA ASN A 54 -8.93 -21.92 0.54
C ASN A 54 -8.21 -22.29 -0.77
N GLY A 55 -6.88 -22.19 -0.82
CA GLY A 55 -6.08 -22.55 -1.99
C GLY A 55 -5.99 -21.45 -3.05
N TYR A 56 -6.32 -20.20 -2.73
CA TYR A 56 -6.25 -19.07 -3.66
C TYR A 56 -5.15 -18.08 -3.27
N CYS A 57 -4.63 -17.34 -4.25
CA CYS A 57 -3.78 -16.18 -4.04
C CYS A 57 -4.25 -15.00 -4.90
N ILE A 58 -3.84 -13.78 -4.53
CA ILE A 58 -4.20 -12.57 -5.26
C ILE A 58 -3.25 -12.44 -6.46
N GLU A 59 -3.82 -12.44 -7.67
CA GLU A 59 -3.09 -12.19 -8.91
C GLU A 59 -2.90 -10.69 -9.12
N ARG A 60 -4.00 -9.92 -9.05
CA ARG A 60 -3.99 -8.47 -9.26
C ARG A 60 -5.23 -7.79 -8.70
N LEU A 61 -5.09 -6.48 -8.44
CA LEU A 61 -6.19 -5.57 -8.14
C LEU A 61 -6.59 -4.80 -9.40
N SER A 62 -7.88 -4.49 -9.56
CA SER A 62 -8.34 -3.62 -10.66
C SER A 62 -7.78 -2.20 -10.54
N VAL A 63 -7.57 -1.73 -9.32
CA VAL A 63 -6.97 -0.42 -8.99
C VAL A 63 -6.04 -0.58 -7.78
N GLN A 64 -4.86 0.02 -7.82
CA GLN A 64 -3.86 -0.06 -6.73
C GLN A 64 -3.89 1.15 -5.79
N THR A 65 -4.57 2.22 -6.19
CA THR A 65 -4.58 3.50 -5.46
C THR A 65 -5.98 4.09 -5.34
N ALA A 66 -6.29 4.70 -4.19
CA ALA A 66 -7.53 5.42 -3.96
C ALA A 66 -7.31 6.94 -3.95
N SER A 67 -8.39 7.68 -4.24
CA SER A 67 -8.50 9.11 -3.97
C SER A 67 -9.39 9.32 -2.77
N VAL A 68 -8.91 10.05 -1.76
CA VAL A 68 -9.61 10.26 -0.49
C VAL A 68 -9.74 11.76 -0.24
N ARG A 69 -10.95 12.22 0.06
CA ARG A 69 -11.24 13.60 0.48
C ARG A 69 -11.44 13.62 1.98
N ILE A 70 -10.65 14.44 2.65
CA ILE A 70 -10.66 14.58 4.11
C ILE A 70 -10.94 16.05 4.47
N GLU A 71 -11.78 16.25 5.47
CA GLU A 71 -12.06 17.54 6.10
C GLU A 71 -11.43 17.60 7.49
N GLY A 72 -10.79 18.73 7.82
CA GLY A 72 -10.09 18.89 9.10
C GLY A 72 -9.40 20.24 9.22
N SER A 73 -8.71 20.46 10.35
CA SER A 73 -8.03 21.73 10.63
C SER A 73 -6.97 22.04 9.56
N ARG A 74 -6.92 23.29 9.10
CA ARG A 74 -6.06 23.70 7.99
C ARG A 74 -4.59 23.42 8.26
N LYS A 75 -4.13 23.64 9.50
CA LYS A 75 -2.75 23.39 9.94
C LYS A 75 -2.37 21.91 9.92
N VAL A 76 -3.34 21.03 10.19
CA VAL A 76 -3.16 19.58 10.18
C VAL A 76 -3.00 19.16 8.72
N ILE A 77 -4.04 19.34 7.91
CA ILE A 77 -4.10 18.89 6.50
C ILE A 77 -2.98 19.44 5.60
N ALA A 78 -2.46 20.65 5.88
CA ALA A 78 -1.36 21.24 5.12
C ALA A 78 -0.03 20.47 5.26
N ASN A 79 0.22 19.85 6.42
CA ASN A 79 1.50 19.17 6.72
C ASN A 79 1.50 17.67 6.35
N PHE A 80 0.37 17.11 5.93
CA PHE A 80 0.25 15.68 5.65
C PHE A 80 0.23 15.34 4.17
N SER A 81 0.60 14.09 3.90
CA SER A 81 0.68 13.49 2.56
C SER A 81 -0.17 12.21 2.49
N SER A 82 -0.35 11.69 1.28
CA SER A 82 -1.18 10.50 1.01
C SER A 82 -0.71 9.23 1.74
N SER A 83 0.55 9.17 2.20
CA SER A 83 1.08 8.02 2.95
C SER A 83 0.55 7.91 4.38
N ASN A 84 -0.11 8.95 4.90
CA ASN A 84 -0.69 8.95 6.24
C ASN A 84 -2.16 8.46 6.27
N ILE A 85 -2.69 8.03 5.12
CA ILE A 85 -4.06 7.57 4.97
C ILE A 85 -4.02 6.07 4.76
N SER A 86 -4.84 5.34 5.53
CA SER A 86 -4.93 3.89 5.41
C SER A 86 -6.12 3.54 4.53
N ALA A 87 -5.87 2.97 3.36
CA ALA A 87 -6.90 2.39 2.49
C ALA A 87 -6.72 0.87 2.47
N VAL A 88 -7.73 0.15 2.92
CA VAL A 88 -7.64 -1.28 3.26
C VAL A 88 -8.78 -2.07 2.61
N LEU A 89 -8.43 -3.17 1.96
CA LEU A 89 -9.36 -4.22 1.54
C LEU A 89 -9.37 -5.32 2.61
N ASP A 90 -10.50 -5.48 3.27
CA ASP A 90 -10.71 -6.51 4.28
C ASP A 90 -11.36 -7.75 3.67
N PHE A 91 -10.65 -8.87 3.74
CA PHE A 91 -11.09 -10.14 3.19
C PHE A 91 -11.88 -11.01 4.18
N SER A 92 -12.18 -10.52 5.39
CA SER A 92 -12.87 -11.29 6.45
C SER A 92 -14.26 -11.78 6.05
N ASP A 93 -15.02 -10.97 5.31
CA ASP A 93 -16.43 -11.22 4.98
C ASP A 93 -16.63 -11.73 3.53
N ILE A 94 -15.57 -12.19 2.87
CA ILE A 94 -15.67 -12.64 1.48
C ILE A 94 -16.32 -14.02 1.40
N ASN A 95 -17.17 -14.20 0.39
CA ASN A 95 -17.73 -15.52 0.10
C ASN A 95 -16.80 -16.30 -0.84
N THR A 96 -15.92 -17.11 -0.26
CA THR A 96 -14.94 -17.90 -1.03
C THR A 96 -15.57 -18.94 -1.96
N SER A 97 -16.82 -19.34 -1.72
CA SER A 97 -17.54 -20.31 -2.55
C SER A 97 -17.74 -19.83 -4.00
N ARG A 98 -17.81 -18.51 -4.23
CA ARG A 98 -17.98 -17.92 -5.57
C ARG A 98 -16.66 -17.81 -6.34
N LEU A 99 -15.52 -17.82 -5.64
CA LEU A 99 -14.19 -17.66 -6.24
C LEU A 99 -13.89 -18.77 -7.26
N ALA A 100 -14.31 -20.00 -6.96
CA ALA A 100 -14.08 -21.17 -7.80
C ALA A 100 -14.71 -21.06 -9.21
N SER A 101 -15.70 -20.18 -9.40
CA SER A 101 -16.41 -20.05 -10.68
C SER A 101 -16.05 -18.79 -11.45
N GLU A 102 -15.74 -17.68 -10.76
CA GLU A 102 -15.57 -16.36 -11.38
C GLU A 102 -14.11 -15.89 -11.40
N GLY A 103 -13.23 -16.38 -10.51
CA GLY A 103 -11.84 -15.93 -10.41
C GLY A 103 -11.68 -14.45 -10.02
N VAL A 104 -12.79 -13.78 -9.66
CA VAL A 104 -12.83 -12.37 -9.27
C VAL A 104 -13.78 -12.19 -8.09
N ILE A 105 -13.40 -11.33 -7.15
CA ILE A 105 -14.26 -10.87 -6.06
C ILE A 105 -14.20 -9.35 -5.94
N THR A 106 -15.35 -8.75 -5.73
CA THR A 106 -15.45 -7.33 -5.40
C THR A 106 -15.39 -7.18 -3.88
N VAL A 107 -14.38 -6.46 -3.38
CA VAL A 107 -14.17 -6.21 -1.96
C VAL A 107 -14.37 -4.72 -1.68
N ASN A 108 -15.12 -4.39 -0.64
CA ASN A 108 -15.34 -3.00 -0.25
C ASN A 108 -14.03 -2.40 0.28
N LEU A 109 -13.74 -1.18 -0.16
CA LEU A 109 -12.60 -0.43 0.34
C LEU A 109 -13.01 0.27 1.64
N SER A 110 -12.30 -0.03 2.71
CA SER A 110 -12.37 0.74 3.95
C SER A 110 -11.25 1.76 3.95
N VAL A 111 -11.56 3.00 4.34
CA VAL A 111 -10.56 4.05 4.48
C VAL A 111 -10.63 4.57 5.90
N ASP A 112 -9.49 4.73 6.53
CA ASP A 112 -9.37 5.31 7.86
C ASP A 112 -8.33 6.44 7.88
N SER A 113 -8.58 7.41 8.75
CA SER A 113 -7.78 8.62 8.90
C SER A 113 -7.81 9.09 10.35
N GLU A 114 -6.64 9.16 10.99
CA GLU A 114 -6.51 9.62 12.37
C GLU A 114 -6.64 11.15 12.54
N PHE A 115 -6.69 11.92 11.44
CA PHE A 115 -6.40 13.36 11.45
C PHE A 115 -7.52 14.24 10.85
N GLY A 116 -8.66 13.66 10.54
CA GLY A 116 -9.80 14.37 9.97
C GLY A 116 -10.94 13.43 9.59
N GLU A 117 -12.09 14.01 9.29
CA GLU A 117 -13.27 13.27 8.86
C GLU A 117 -13.19 12.95 7.37
N ILE A 118 -13.49 11.71 7.00
CA ILE A 118 -13.51 11.28 5.61
C ILE A 118 -14.84 11.75 5.00
N VAL A 119 -14.77 12.69 4.07
CA VAL A 119 -15.94 13.21 3.37
C VAL A 119 -16.36 12.26 2.26
N SER A 120 -15.39 11.75 1.50
CA SER A 120 -15.64 10.79 0.42
C SER A 120 -14.33 10.14 -0.02
N PHE A 121 -14.44 8.98 -0.66
CA PHE A 121 -13.31 8.32 -1.30
C PHE A 121 -13.76 7.58 -2.56
N THR A 122 -12.81 7.30 -3.45
CA THR A 122 -13.06 6.59 -4.71
C THR A 122 -11.85 5.74 -5.05
N PRO A 123 -12.03 4.46 -5.41
CA PRO A 123 -13.32 3.75 -5.54
C PRO A 123 -13.87 3.28 -4.17
N SER A 124 -15.17 2.95 -4.11
CA SER A 124 -15.82 2.39 -2.91
C SER A 124 -15.59 0.88 -2.75
N ALA A 125 -15.30 0.20 -3.86
CA ALA A 125 -14.99 -1.22 -3.89
C ALA A 125 -13.96 -1.49 -5.00
N VAL A 126 -13.21 -2.57 -4.85
CA VAL A 126 -12.13 -2.96 -5.76
C VAL A 126 -12.36 -4.41 -6.17
N ASP A 127 -12.22 -4.67 -7.46
CA ASP A 127 -12.23 -6.03 -7.98
C ASP A 127 -10.85 -6.64 -7.80
N VAL A 128 -10.81 -7.77 -7.10
CA VAL A 128 -9.61 -8.54 -6.80
C VAL A 128 -9.67 -9.81 -7.63
N TYR A 129 -8.70 -9.95 -8.52
CA TYR A 129 -8.52 -11.15 -9.32
C TYR A 129 -7.69 -12.14 -8.53
N VAL A 130 -8.18 -13.37 -8.46
CA VAL A 130 -7.51 -14.46 -7.74
C VAL A 130 -7.14 -15.59 -8.69
N GLU A 131 -6.12 -16.33 -8.31
CA GLU A 131 -5.75 -17.57 -9.00
C GLU A 131 -5.54 -18.70 -7.99
N ASP A 132 -5.66 -19.93 -8.49
CA ASP A 132 -5.40 -21.13 -7.71
C ASP A 132 -3.92 -21.24 -7.33
N THR A 133 -3.67 -21.77 -6.14
CA THR A 133 -2.33 -22.14 -5.67
C THR A 133 -2.14 -23.64 -5.77
N LYS A 134 -0.92 -24.06 -6.08
CA LYS A 134 -0.62 -25.45 -6.37
C LYS A 134 0.74 -25.86 -5.84
N TYR A 135 0.86 -27.15 -5.50
CA TYR A 135 2.14 -27.79 -5.27
C TYR A 135 2.63 -28.48 -6.56
N LYS A 136 3.90 -28.30 -6.89
CA LYS A 136 4.55 -29.01 -8.00
C LYS A 136 5.88 -29.58 -7.53
N ASP A 137 6.09 -30.85 -7.80
CA ASP A 137 7.38 -31.48 -7.62
C ASP A 137 8.20 -31.23 -8.90
N ILE A 138 9.38 -30.63 -8.76
CA ILE A 138 10.28 -30.30 -9.86
C ILE A 138 11.62 -31.00 -9.66
N ASP A 139 12.25 -31.37 -10.77
CA ASP A 139 13.57 -32.00 -10.74
C ASP A 139 14.65 -30.98 -10.40
N ILE A 140 15.67 -31.43 -9.69
CA ILE A 140 16.89 -30.67 -9.42
C ILE A 140 17.95 -31.09 -10.43
N ARG A 141 18.54 -30.11 -11.11
CA ARG A 141 19.69 -30.29 -12.00
C ARG A 141 20.84 -29.48 -11.46
N TYR A 142 22.06 -29.94 -11.67
CA TYR A 142 23.24 -29.14 -11.38
C TYR A 142 23.91 -28.68 -12.66
N THR A 143 24.55 -27.52 -12.59
CA THR A 143 25.43 -26.99 -13.64
C THR A 143 26.77 -26.69 -12.99
N THR A 144 27.86 -27.16 -13.59
CA THR A 144 29.20 -26.83 -13.13
C THR A 144 29.65 -25.51 -13.73
N VAL A 145 30.21 -24.63 -12.92
CA VAL A 145 30.72 -23.32 -13.33
C VAL A 145 32.23 -23.29 -13.08
N GLY A 146 33.02 -23.13 -14.14
CA GLY A 146 34.48 -23.15 -14.10
C GLY A 146 35.10 -24.38 -14.77
N GLU A 147 36.44 -24.40 -14.82
CA GLU A 147 37.22 -25.54 -15.33
C GLU A 147 37.99 -26.19 -14.18
N ALA A 148 38.25 -27.50 -14.29
CA ALA A 148 39.13 -28.18 -13.34
C ALA A 148 40.53 -27.57 -13.36
N GLN A 149 41.14 -27.42 -12.19
CA GLN A 149 42.55 -27.04 -12.10
C GLN A 149 43.43 -28.06 -12.84
N SER A 150 44.48 -27.59 -13.50
CA SER A 150 45.41 -28.44 -14.26
C SER A 150 45.93 -29.61 -13.42
N GLY A 151 45.72 -30.84 -13.90
CA GLY A 151 46.11 -32.08 -13.22
C GLY A 151 45.00 -32.76 -12.41
N TYR A 152 43.82 -32.15 -12.28
CA TYR A 152 42.66 -32.70 -11.57
C TYR A 152 41.52 -33.06 -12.53
N VAL A 153 40.73 -34.07 -12.16
CA VAL A 153 39.50 -34.49 -12.84
C VAL A 153 38.37 -34.52 -11.83
N PHE A 154 37.17 -34.08 -12.21
CA PHE A 154 36.00 -34.13 -11.35
C PHE A 154 35.54 -35.56 -11.08
N GLY A 155 35.20 -35.85 -9.83
CA GLY A 155 34.48 -37.05 -9.46
C GLY A 155 32.97 -36.93 -9.74
N ASP A 156 32.24 -38.02 -9.52
CA ASP A 156 30.79 -38.02 -9.69
C ASP A 156 30.10 -37.08 -8.69
N ILE A 157 29.36 -36.10 -9.21
CA ILE A 157 28.53 -35.22 -8.39
C ILE A 157 27.21 -35.94 -8.11
N ALA A 158 27.01 -36.33 -6.85
CA ALA A 158 25.76 -36.91 -6.37
C ALA A 158 24.95 -35.84 -5.64
N LEU A 159 23.72 -35.58 -6.11
CA LEU A 159 22.77 -34.75 -5.38
C LEU A 159 22.18 -35.54 -4.20
N SER A 160 22.00 -34.89 -3.06
CA SER A 160 21.36 -35.50 -1.89
C SER A 160 19.86 -35.74 -2.08
N GLN A 161 19.25 -35.05 -3.05
CA GLN A 161 17.85 -35.14 -3.44
C GLN A 161 17.73 -34.82 -4.94
N ASP A 162 16.88 -35.55 -5.64
CA ASP A 162 16.64 -35.39 -7.08
C ASP A 162 15.43 -34.50 -7.38
N LYS A 163 14.55 -34.30 -6.39
CA LYS A 163 13.32 -33.50 -6.51
C LYS A 163 13.11 -32.59 -5.32
N ILE A 164 12.51 -31.43 -5.58
CA ILE A 164 11.97 -30.54 -4.56
C ILE A 164 10.51 -30.22 -4.85
N ARG A 165 9.75 -29.96 -3.78
CA ARG A 165 8.38 -29.48 -3.86
C ARG A 165 8.34 -27.96 -3.75
N ILE A 166 7.68 -27.30 -4.71
CA ILE A 166 7.44 -25.85 -4.69
C ILE A 166 5.95 -25.55 -4.53
N PHE A 167 5.63 -24.39 -3.95
CA PHE A 167 4.27 -23.90 -3.69
C PHE A 167 4.12 -22.42 -4.09
N GLY A 168 2.96 -22.06 -4.63
CA GLY A 168 2.69 -20.72 -5.14
C GLY A 168 1.56 -20.70 -6.17
N ALA A 169 1.39 -19.52 -6.78
CA ALA A 169 0.47 -19.25 -7.87
C ALA A 169 0.60 -20.26 -9.02
N GLN A 170 -0.53 -20.79 -9.49
CA GLN A 170 -0.55 -21.79 -10.55
C GLN A 170 0.10 -21.27 -11.83
N SER A 171 -0.19 -20.03 -12.23
CA SER A 171 0.38 -19.42 -13.44
C SER A 171 1.92 -19.38 -13.40
N HIS A 172 2.50 -19.14 -12.23
CA HIS A 172 3.94 -19.11 -12.03
C HIS A 172 4.55 -20.50 -11.98
N ILE A 173 3.93 -21.42 -11.24
CA ILE A 173 4.44 -22.77 -11.02
C ILE A 173 4.36 -23.66 -12.25
N ASP A 174 3.30 -23.53 -13.04
CA ASP A 174 3.15 -24.33 -14.25
C ASP A 174 4.29 -24.02 -15.25
N ASN A 175 4.84 -22.80 -15.24
CA ASN A 175 5.99 -22.39 -16.05
C ASN A 175 7.36 -22.83 -15.50
N VAL A 176 7.45 -23.34 -14.27
CA VAL A 176 8.73 -23.82 -13.71
C VAL A 176 9.10 -25.17 -14.29
N SER A 177 10.27 -25.29 -14.91
CA SER A 177 10.75 -26.55 -15.51
C SER A 177 11.59 -27.39 -14.56
N TYR A 178 12.63 -26.81 -13.97
CA TYR A 178 13.55 -27.48 -13.04
C TYR A 178 14.23 -26.46 -12.15
N ALA A 179 14.75 -26.91 -10.99
CA ALA A 179 15.64 -26.11 -10.17
C ALA A 179 17.09 -26.38 -10.59
N SER A 180 17.89 -25.33 -10.77
CA SER A 180 19.32 -25.48 -11.10
C SER A 180 20.19 -25.12 -9.90
N VAL A 181 21.17 -25.98 -9.61
CA VAL A 181 22.21 -25.75 -8.60
C VAL A 181 23.52 -25.46 -9.33
N ASN A 182 24.09 -24.29 -9.11
CA ASN A 182 25.41 -23.97 -9.64
C ASN A 182 26.49 -24.48 -8.70
N VAL A 183 27.35 -25.36 -9.21
CA VAL A 183 28.51 -25.88 -8.48
C VAL A 183 29.73 -25.14 -9.00
N ASP A 184 30.29 -24.26 -8.17
CA ASP A 184 31.50 -23.49 -8.50
C ASP A 184 32.75 -24.36 -8.30
N LEU A 185 33.57 -24.42 -9.33
CA LEU A 185 34.76 -25.27 -9.40
C LEU A 185 36.06 -24.52 -9.09
N ILE A 186 35.99 -23.20 -8.85
CA ILE A 186 37.17 -22.33 -8.69
C ILE A 186 37.68 -22.29 -7.24
N ASN A 187 36.90 -22.80 -6.27
CA ASN A 187 37.18 -22.60 -4.84
C ASN A 187 37.05 -23.86 -3.96
N THR A 188 37.22 -25.06 -4.54
CA THR A 188 37.26 -26.34 -3.79
C THR A 188 38.54 -27.09 -4.10
#